data_AF-A0A816ADC9-F1
#
_entry.id   AF-A0A816ADC9-F1
#
_cell.length_a   1.000
_cell.length_b   1.000
_cell.length_c   1.000
_cell.angle_alpha   90.00
_cell.angle_beta   90.00
_cell.angle_gamma   90.00
#
_symmetry.space_group_name_H-M   'P 1'
#
loop_
_entity.id
_entity.type
_entity.pdbx_description
1 polymer ?
#
loop_
_entity_poly.entity_id
_entity_poly.type
_entity_poly.pdbx_seq_one_letter_code
_entity_poly.pdbx_strand_id
1 'polypeptide(L)'
;APTIDEQTVTGVLNRHNWTDIGAVIDVTGSMSACYAQIDQWMALSNTNKLVRYFVFFNDGDNTPDADKVIGSTGGIYGVHTSEGVTKVLTTLNTAKTNGGGGDGPENDIEAIIYTIANCPTCENIIHIADNEATPRDLILLDKVTKPIKVVVCKLVAGSLVNPKLLDVAYRTGGSLHTLDTDIETLGSLKVGDTIKVGTGTYRLNATGFVRIA
;
A
#
# COMPACT_ATOMS: atom_id res chain seq x y z
N ALA A 1 -17.13 18.14 -8.06
CA ALA A 1 -17.06 16.67 -8.07
C ALA A 1 -15.82 16.29 -7.28
N PRO A 2 -15.86 15.24 -6.46
CA PRO A 2 -14.66 14.75 -5.77
C PRO A 2 -13.57 14.46 -6.79
N THR A 3 -12.33 14.81 -6.48
CA THR A 3 -11.18 14.53 -7.36
C THR A 3 -10.92 13.01 -7.41
N ILE A 4 -10.23 12.52 -8.45
CA ILE A 4 -9.93 11.08 -8.61
C ILE A 4 -9.22 10.50 -7.37
N ASP A 5 -8.39 11.32 -6.73
CA ASP A 5 -7.69 10.96 -5.50
C ASP A 5 -8.64 10.75 -4.33
N GLU A 6 -9.78 11.46 -4.25
CA GLU A 6 -10.74 11.47 -3.13
C GLU A 6 -11.64 10.21 -3.04
N GLN A 7 -11.58 9.28 -4.00
CA GLN A 7 -12.42 8.08 -3.97
C GLN A 7 -11.70 6.75 -4.27
N THR A 8 -10.39 6.75 -4.49
CA THR A 8 -9.70 5.54 -4.93
C THR A 8 -9.78 4.42 -3.89
N VAL A 9 -9.49 4.71 -2.62
CA VAL A 9 -9.49 3.70 -1.55
C VAL A 9 -10.90 3.11 -1.37
N THR A 10 -11.89 3.97 -1.18
CA THR A 10 -13.28 3.53 -0.98
C THR A 10 -13.86 2.86 -2.23
N GLY A 11 -13.55 3.37 -3.43
CA GLY A 11 -14.00 2.81 -4.71
C GLY A 11 -13.44 1.42 -5.00
N VAL A 12 -12.17 1.16 -4.68
CA VAL A 12 -11.57 -0.18 -4.78
C VAL A 12 -12.18 -1.11 -3.76
N LEU A 13 -12.24 -0.69 -2.50
CA LEU A 13 -12.68 -1.58 -1.42
C LEU A 13 -14.17 -1.92 -1.52
N ASN A 14 -15.01 -1.02 -2.04
CA ASN A 14 -16.44 -1.28 -2.21
C ASN A 14 -16.77 -2.22 -3.38
N ARG A 15 -15.90 -2.35 -4.38
CA ARG A 15 -16.14 -3.25 -5.53
C ARG A 15 -15.56 -4.65 -5.36
N HIS A 16 -14.84 -4.89 -4.26
CA HIS A 16 -14.22 -6.17 -3.93
C HIS A 16 -14.81 -6.75 -2.64
N ASN A 17 -14.95 -8.07 -2.58
CA ASN A 17 -15.48 -8.78 -1.39
C ASN A 17 -14.34 -9.36 -0.53
N TRP A 18 -13.29 -8.59 -0.28
CA TRP A 18 -12.16 -9.06 0.53
C TRP A 18 -12.53 -9.07 2.02
N THR A 19 -12.20 -10.19 2.68
CA THR A 19 -12.39 -10.40 4.12
C THR A 19 -11.07 -10.75 4.78
N ASP A 20 -11.04 -10.78 6.11
CA ASP A 20 -9.84 -11.13 6.88
C ASP A 20 -8.63 -10.30 6.46
N ILE A 21 -8.85 -8.99 6.34
CA ILE A 21 -7.88 -8.06 5.77
C ILE A 21 -6.81 -7.71 6.80
N GLY A 22 -5.55 -7.77 6.36
CA GLY A 22 -4.42 -7.06 6.95
C GLY A 22 -4.13 -5.83 6.10
N ALA A 23 -4.42 -4.64 6.63
CA ALA A 23 -4.34 -3.38 5.91
C ALA A 23 -3.03 -2.65 6.25
N VAL A 24 -2.16 -2.50 5.26
CA VAL A 24 -0.89 -1.77 5.32
C VAL A 24 -1.09 -0.42 4.68
N ILE A 25 -0.88 0.65 5.45
CA ILE A 25 -1.29 1.99 5.05
C ILE A 25 -0.11 2.94 5.24
N ASP A 26 0.32 3.53 4.13
CA ASP A 26 1.23 4.66 4.12
C ASP A 26 0.53 5.88 4.76
N VAL A 27 1.18 6.44 5.79
CA VAL A 27 0.74 7.66 6.47
C VAL A 27 1.81 8.75 6.48
N THR A 28 2.68 8.80 5.47
CA THR A 28 3.58 9.94 5.23
C THR A 28 2.81 11.18 4.77
N GLY A 29 3.43 12.35 4.87
CA GLY A 29 2.74 13.63 4.69
C GLY A 29 2.10 13.80 3.30
N SER A 30 2.67 13.18 2.27
CA SER A 30 2.14 13.21 0.90
C SER A 30 0.78 12.51 0.77
N MET A 31 0.51 11.50 1.59
CA MET A 31 -0.76 10.75 1.62
C MET A 31 -1.94 11.51 2.26
N SER A 32 -1.74 12.77 2.67
CA SER A 32 -2.77 13.59 3.32
C SER A 32 -4.09 13.69 2.54
N ALA A 33 -4.04 13.72 1.20
CA ALA A 33 -5.23 13.71 0.35
C ALA A 33 -6.05 12.40 0.44
N CYS A 34 -5.41 11.29 0.81
CA CYS A 34 -6.04 9.97 0.91
C CYS A 34 -6.52 9.64 2.33
N TYR A 35 -6.09 10.38 3.36
CA TYR A 35 -6.46 10.13 4.75
C TYR A 35 -7.98 10.15 5.00
N ALA A 36 -8.71 11.10 4.40
CA ALA A 36 -10.16 11.22 4.64
C ALA A 36 -10.92 9.95 4.20
N GLN A 37 -10.46 9.28 3.15
CA GLN A 37 -11.04 8.01 2.69
C GLN A 37 -10.64 6.85 3.57
N ILE A 38 -9.39 6.84 4.04
CA ILE A 38 -8.91 5.83 4.98
C ILE A 38 -9.74 5.93 6.27
N ASP A 39 -9.99 7.13 6.78
CA ASP A 39 -10.86 7.39 7.95
C ASP A 39 -12.29 6.89 7.72
N GLN A 40 -12.88 7.20 6.57
CA GLN A 40 -14.21 6.71 6.20
C GLN A 40 -14.24 5.18 6.13
N TRP A 41 -13.24 4.58 5.49
CA TRP A 41 -13.15 3.13 5.36
C TRP A 41 -12.91 2.44 6.71
N MET A 42 -12.10 3.00 7.60
CA MET A 42 -11.89 2.47 8.95
C MET A 42 -13.19 2.48 9.77
N ALA A 43 -13.99 3.54 9.67
CA ALA A 43 -15.29 3.62 10.33
C ALA A 43 -16.26 2.51 9.83
N LEU A 44 -16.30 2.29 8.52
CA LEU A 44 -17.10 1.23 7.90
C LEU A 44 -16.55 -0.17 8.23
N SER A 45 -15.24 -0.36 8.18
CA SER A 45 -14.57 -1.64 8.44
C SER A 45 -14.78 -2.12 9.87
N ASN A 46 -14.77 -1.22 10.85
CA ASN A 46 -15.08 -1.55 12.23
C ASN A 46 -16.53 -2.02 12.43
N THR A 47 -17.45 -1.57 11.57
CA THR A 47 -18.84 -2.02 11.58
C THR A 47 -18.98 -3.40 10.95
N ASN A 48 -18.22 -3.65 9.87
CA ASN A 48 -18.40 -4.82 9.00
C ASN A 48 -17.46 -5.99 9.37
N LYS A 49 -16.49 -5.76 10.25
CA LYS A 49 -15.44 -6.71 10.69
C LYS A 49 -14.61 -7.32 9.54
N LEU A 50 -14.50 -6.61 8.41
CA LEU A 50 -13.73 -7.07 7.24
C LEU A 50 -12.21 -6.99 7.49
N VAL A 51 -11.77 -5.99 8.25
CA VAL A 51 -10.37 -5.79 8.61
C VAL A 51 -10.10 -6.37 9.98
N ARG A 52 -9.04 -7.18 10.09
CA ARG A 52 -8.57 -7.77 11.35
C ARG A 52 -7.41 -6.99 11.96
N TYR A 53 -6.57 -6.43 11.11
CA TYR A 53 -5.33 -5.80 11.53
C TYR A 53 -5.00 -4.60 10.64
N PHE A 54 -4.74 -3.46 11.28
CA PHE A 54 -4.21 -2.26 10.62
C PHE A 54 -2.73 -2.12 10.96
N VAL A 55 -1.94 -1.75 9.97
CA VAL A 55 -0.55 -1.34 10.12
C VAL A 55 -0.38 -0.01 9.39
N PHE A 56 0.08 0.99 10.13
CA PHE A 56 0.39 2.31 9.61
C PHE A 56 1.91 2.49 9.61
N PHE A 57 2.48 3.04 8.54
CA PHE A 57 3.91 3.34 8.49
C PHE A 57 4.19 4.77 8.04
N ASN A 58 5.29 5.35 8.54
CA ASN A 58 5.62 6.76 8.34
C ASN A 58 7.08 7.01 7.89
N ASP A 59 7.75 5.95 7.42
CA ASP A 59 9.15 5.95 6.98
C ASP A 59 10.17 6.33 8.08
N GLY A 60 9.98 5.75 9.27
CA GLY A 60 11.04 5.69 10.28
C GLY A 60 10.99 6.78 11.36
N ASP A 61 9.83 7.28 11.75
CA ASP A 61 9.67 8.19 12.90
C ASP A 61 10.56 9.45 12.85
N ASN A 62 10.65 10.08 11.67
CA ASN A 62 11.54 11.21 11.39
C ASN A 62 13.04 10.89 11.60
N THR A 63 13.44 9.62 11.50
CA THR A 63 14.85 9.24 11.37
C THR A 63 15.46 10.01 10.20
N PRO A 64 16.60 10.69 10.38
CA PRO A 64 17.27 11.39 9.28
C PRO A 64 17.49 10.47 8.08
N ASP A 65 17.31 10.96 6.86
CA ASP A 65 17.35 10.13 5.65
C ASP A 65 18.65 9.31 5.51
N ALA A 66 19.78 9.88 5.94
CA ALA A 66 21.09 9.22 5.92
C ALA A 66 21.22 8.06 6.91
N ASP A 67 20.36 8.02 7.94
CA ASP A 67 20.38 7.02 9.01
C ASP A 67 19.31 5.93 8.81
N LYS A 68 18.47 6.04 7.76
CA LYS A 68 17.45 5.03 7.43
C LYS A 68 18.13 3.76 6.89
N VAL A 69 18.00 2.66 7.63
CA VAL A 69 18.60 1.36 7.28
C VAL A 69 17.50 0.39 6.82
N ILE A 70 17.64 -0.11 5.59
CA ILE A 70 16.72 -1.12 5.04
C ILE A 70 16.68 -2.38 5.93
N GLY A 71 15.48 -2.79 6.31
CA GLY A 71 15.18 -3.87 7.26
C GLY A 71 15.02 -3.41 8.71
N SER A 72 15.28 -2.13 8.99
CA SER A 72 15.18 -1.52 10.32
C SER A 72 14.87 -0.02 10.25
N THR A 73 14.14 0.45 9.23
CA THR A 73 13.78 1.87 9.09
C THR A 73 12.86 2.31 10.23
N GLY A 74 11.93 1.43 10.63
CA GLY A 74 11.05 1.67 11.78
C GLY A 74 9.80 2.47 11.42
N GLY A 75 9.18 3.12 12.40
CA GLY A 75 7.97 3.90 12.15
C GLY A 75 6.76 3.06 11.74
N ILE A 76 6.66 1.83 12.25
CA ILE A 76 5.60 0.87 11.92
C ILE A 76 4.71 0.65 13.14
N TYR A 77 3.40 0.85 12.98
CA TYR A 77 2.43 0.88 14.05
C TYR A 77 1.26 -0.07 13.75
N GLY A 78 1.20 -1.19 14.46
CA GLY A 78 0.15 -2.20 14.32
C GLY A 78 -0.95 -2.13 15.37
N VAL A 79 -2.18 -2.47 14.99
CA VAL A 79 -3.33 -2.55 15.90
C VAL A 79 -4.39 -3.53 15.39
N HIS A 80 -4.90 -4.38 16.28
CA HIS A 80 -6.04 -5.24 15.95
C HIS A 80 -7.34 -4.46 16.03
N THR A 81 -8.25 -4.69 15.09
CA THR A 81 -9.58 -4.05 15.11
C THR A 81 -10.42 -4.47 16.31
N SER A 82 -10.14 -5.64 16.90
CA SER A 82 -10.74 -6.09 18.15
C SER A 82 -10.37 -5.24 19.37
N GLU A 83 -9.31 -4.43 19.29
CA GLU A 83 -8.95 -3.45 20.34
C GLU A 83 -9.85 -2.20 20.34
N GLY A 84 -10.74 -2.09 19.34
CA GLY A 84 -11.76 -1.05 19.25
C GLY A 84 -11.31 0.19 18.47
N VAL A 85 -12.31 0.91 17.93
CA VAL A 85 -12.10 2.06 17.04
C VAL A 85 -11.20 3.15 17.65
N THR A 86 -11.34 3.43 18.95
CA THR A 86 -10.51 4.43 19.64
C THR A 86 -9.03 4.06 19.56
N LYS A 87 -8.68 2.80 19.80
CA LYS A 87 -7.29 2.35 19.75
C LYS A 87 -6.74 2.45 18.33
N VAL A 88 -7.53 2.05 17.33
CA VAL A 88 -7.16 2.19 15.91
C VAL A 88 -6.85 3.64 15.55
N LEU A 89 -7.74 4.57 15.90
CA LEU A 89 -7.55 6.00 15.61
C LEU A 89 -6.36 6.60 16.38
N THR A 90 -6.14 6.19 17.63
CA THR A 90 -4.95 6.62 18.38
C THR A 90 -3.67 6.12 17.71
N THR A 91 -3.60 4.84 17.32
CA THR A 91 -2.43 4.27 16.64
C THR A 91 -2.13 4.99 15.32
N LEU A 92 -3.16 5.26 14.52
CA LEU A 92 -3.05 6.07 13.30
C LEU A 92 -2.45 7.45 13.57
N ASN A 93 -3.02 8.18 14.54
CA ASN A 93 -2.57 9.53 14.86
C ASN A 93 -1.15 9.55 15.43
N THR A 94 -0.78 8.54 16.22
CA THR A 94 0.60 8.37 16.69
C THR A 94 1.56 8.17 15.52
N ALA A 95 1.24 7.28 14.57
CA ALA A 95 2.06 7.08 13.38
C ALA A 95 2.25 8.38 12.58
N LYS A 96 1.16 9.10 12.29
CA LYS A 96 1.21 10.40 11.58
C LYS A 96 2.00 11.49 12.31
N THR A 97 2.00 11.48 13.64
CA THR A 97 2.68 12.51 14.44
C THR A 97 4.18 12.24 14.55
N ASN A 98 4.56 10.96 14.60
CA ASN A 98 5.95 10.58 14.84
C ASN A 98 6.82 10.66 13.59
N GLY A 99 6.25 10.67 12.38
CA GLY A 99 6.99 10.67 11.12
C GLY A 99 6.12 11.13 9.95
N GLY A 100 6.77 11.55 8.87
CA GLY A 100 6.07 12.04 7.67
C GLY A 100 6.78 11.77 6.35
N GLY A 101 7.77 10.88 6.31
CA GLY A 101 8.61 10.65 5.12
C GLY A 101 9.96 11.38 5.19
N GLY A 102 10.40 11.92 4.04
CA GLY A 102 11.64 12.69 3.92
C GLY A 102 12.14 12.79 2.48
N ASP A 103 13.09 11.93 2.13
CA ASP A 103 13.77 11.82 0.83
C ASP A 103 12.90 11.32 -0.34
N GLY A 104 11.68 10.85 -0.08
CA GLY A 104 10.69 10.43 -1.08
C GLY A 104 10.48 8.92 -1.20
N PRO A 105 11.53 8.07 -1.18
CA PRO A 105 11.37 6.63 -0.98
C PRO A 105 10.86 6.27 0.42
N GLU A 106 10.15 5.16 0.57
CA GLU A 106 9.51 4.77 1.85
C GLU A 106 9.66 3.28 2.20
N ASN A 107 9.40 2.88 3.45
CA ASN A 107 9.64 1.52 3.97
C ASN A 107 8.42 0.58 3.91
N ASP A 108 7.76 0.53 2.76
CA ASP A 108 6.52 -0.24 2.55
C ASP A 108 6.70 -1.73 2.84
N ILE A 109 7.82 -2.34 2.42
CA ILE A 109 8.01 -3.79 2.49
C ILE A 109 8.22 -4.26 3.93
N GLU A 110 8.94 -3.50 4.75
CA GLU A 110 9.03 -3.74 6.20
C GLU A 110 7.63 -3.76 6.85
N ALA A 111 6.76 -2.80 6.50
CA ALA A 111 5.40 -2.72 7.03
C ALA A 111 4.53 -3.91 6.57
N ILE A 112 4.69 -4.36 5.32
CA ILE A 112 4.04 -5.57 4.80
C ILE A 112 4.50 -6.82 5.57
N ILE A 113 5.80 -7.00 5.75
CA ILE A 113 6.36 -8.15 6.48
C ILE A 113 5.86 -8.15 7.93
N TYR A 114 5.87 -6.99 8.58
CA TYR A 114 5.34 -6.81 9.92
C TYR A 114 3.86 -7.22 10.01
N THR A 115 3.05 -6.84 9.02
CA THR A 115 1.62 -7.20 8.94
C THR A 115 1.40 -8.70 8.84
N ILE A 116 2.16 -9.37 7.96
CA ILE A 116 2.05 -10.82 7.77
C ILE A 116 2.43 -11.58 9.05
N ALA A 117 3.47 -11.12 9.74
CA ALA A 117 3.94 -11.73 10.98
C ALA A 117 2.92 -11.57 12.13
N ASN A 118 2.25 -10.42 12.23
CA ASN A 118 1.34 -10.10 13.33
C ASN A 118 -0.14 -10.42 13.03
N CYS A 119 -0.49 -10.70 11.78
CA CYS A 119 -1.79 -11.23 11.40
C CYS A 119 -1.67 -12.47 10.50
N PRO A 120 -1.21 -13.61 11.04
CA PRO A 120 -1.08 -14.84 10.25
C PRO A 120 -2.43 -15.33 9.70
N THR A 121 -3.53 -15.02 10.39
CA THR A 121 -4.90 -15.34 9.95
C THR A 121 -5.47 -14.39 8.89
N CYS A 122 -4.78 -13.29 8.57
CA CYS A 122 -5.26 -12.38 7.52
C CYS A 122 -5.06 -13.05 6.15
N GLU A 123 -6.13 -13.23 5.39
CA GLU A 123 -6.09 -13.85 4.06
C GLU A 123 -5.73 -12.84 2.96
N ASN A 124 -6.19 -11.60 3.12
CA ASN A 124 -6.00 -10.54 2.16
C ASN A 124 -5.08 -9.47 2.73
N ILE A 125 -3.84 -9.39 2.23
CA ILE A 125 -2.94 -8.29 2.56
C ILE A 125 -3.15 -7.18 1.54
N ILE A 126 -3.66 -6.05 2.01
CA ILE A 126 -3.93 -4.87 1.18
C ILE A 126 -2.91 -3.81 1.56
N HIS A 127 -2.19 -3.31 0.56
CA HIS A 127 -1.25 -2.22 0.73
C HIS A 127 -1.78 -0.97 0.01
N ILE A 128 -2.15 0.04 0.79
CA ILE A 128 -2.54 1.36 0.28
C ILE A 128 -1.26 2.20 0.18
N ALA A 129 -0.83 2.49 -1.04
CA ALA A 129 0.50 3.04 -1.35
C ALA A 129 0.40 4.40 -2.06
N ASP A 130 1.31 5.33 -1.77
CA ASP A 130 1.48 6.56 -2.54
C ASP A 130 2.08 6.26 -3.92
N ASN A 131 1.41 6.66 -4.99
CA ASN A 131 1.93 6.51 -6.35
C ASN A 131 3.21 7.33 -6.62
N GLU A 132 3.49 8.35 -5.82
CA GLU A 132 4.67 9.22 -5.99
C GLU A 132 5.87 8.73 -5.18
N ALA A 133 5.68 7.81 -4.22
CA ALA A 133 6.73 7.20 -3.43
C ALA A 133 7.16 5.85 -4.02
N THR A 134 8.45 5.57 -4.01
CA THR A 134 8.98 4.25 -4.40
C THR A 134 9.45 3.52 -3.15
N PRO A 135 9.07 2.26 -2.93
CA PRO A 135 9.55 1.54 -1.76
C PRO A 135 11.10 1.46 -1.78
N ARG A 136 11.75 1.97 -0.73
CA ARG A 136 13.21 1.95 -0.55
C ARG A 136 13.74 0.52 -0.36
N ASP A 137 12.86 -0.34 0.14
CA ASP A 137 13.18 -1.66 0.69
C ASP A 137 12.66 -2.81 -0.19
N LEU A 138 12.47 -2.58 -1.51
CA LEU A 138 12.10 -3.61 -2.49
C LEU A 138 13.02 -4.85 -2.49
N ILE A 139 14.25 -4.71 -1.99
CA ILE A 139 15.17 -5.83 -1.82
C ILE A 139 14.64 -6.88 -0.83
N LEU A 140 13.75 -6.49 0.09
CA LEU A 140 13.12 -7.36 1.09
C LEU A 140 11.90 -8.13 0.55
N LEU A 141 11.49 -7.91 -0.71
CA LEU A 141 10.31 -8.56 -1.30
C LEU A 141 10.40 -10.09 -1.30
N ASP A 142 11.61 -10.66 -1.28
CA ASP A 142 11.83 -12.12 -1.18
C ASP A 142 11.38 -12.70 0.17
N LYS A 143 11.21 -11.86 1.20
CA LYS A 143 10.68 -12.24 2.52
C LYS A 143 9.17 -12.16 2.61
N VAL A 144 8.49 -11.63 1.60
CA VAL A 144 7.02 -11.49 1.58
C VAL A 144 6.40 -12.83 1.18
N THR A 145 5.63 -13.43 2.08
CA THR A 145 5.11 -14.81 1.93
C THR A 145 3.63 -14.89 1.55
N LYS A 146 2.97 -13.74 1.34
CA LYS A 146 1.56 -13.65 0.92
C LYS A 146 1.41 -12.74 -0.28
N PRO A 147 0.45 -13.01 -1.19
CA PRO A 147 0.09 -12.08 -2.25
C PRO A 147 -0.34 -10.72 -1.73
N ILE A 148 0.22 -9.65 -2.31
CA ILE A 148 -0.07 -8.27 -1.92
C ILE A 148 -1.01 -7.62 -2.94
N LYS A 149 -2.14 -7.12 -2.44
CA LYS A 149 -3.09 -6.32 -3.22
C LYS A 149 -2.72 -4.85 -3.06
N VAL A 150 -2.09 -4.27 -4.08
CA VAL A 150 -1.64 -2.87 -4.04
C VAL A 150 -2.78 -1.97 -4.50
N VAL A 151 -3.22 -1.07 -3.63
CA VAL A 151 -4.20 -0.02 -3.92
C VAL A 151 -3.45 1.29 -4.08
N VAL A 152 -3.46 1.83 -5.30
CA VAL A 152 -2.64 2.98 -5.67
C VAL A 152 -3.39 4.27 -5.35
N CYS A 153 -2.89 5.02 -4.38
CA CYS A 153 -3.34 6.36 -4.04
C CYS A 153 -2.58 7.44 -4.82
N LYS A 154 -3.15 8.65 -4.93
CA LYS A 154 -2.54 9.78 -5.66
C LYS A 154 -2.26 9.51 -7.14
N LEU A 155 -3.17 8.77 -7.79
CA LEU A 155 -3.16 8.59 -9.23
C LEU A 155 -4.07 9.62 -9.90
N VAL A 156 -3.56 10.84 -10.09
CA VAL A 156 -4.31 11.91 -10.77
C VAL A 156 -4.51 11.64 -12.27
N ALA A 157 -5.51 12.27 -12.88
CA ALA A 157 -5.81 12.11 -14.31
C ALA A 157 -4.57 12.35 -15.19
N GLY A 158 -4.23 11.36 -16.01
CA GLY A 158 -3.08 11.44 -16.92
C GLY A 158 -1.74 11.05 -16.29
N SER A 159 -1.68 10.89 -14.97
CA SER A 159 -0.50 10.33 -14.29
C SER A 159 -0.37 8.84 -14.52
N LEU A 160 0.83 8.36 -14.24
CA LEU A 160 1.26 7.00 -14.52
C LEU A 160 1.50 6.30 -13.21
N VAL A 161 1.14 5.03 -13.18
CA VAL A 161 1.41 4.16 -12.03
C VAL A 161 2.92 4.00 -11.86
N ASN A 162 3.38 4.11 -10.61
CA ASN A 162 4.76 3.77 -10.27
C ASN A 162 5.03 2.31 -10.64
N PRO A 163 5.98 2.02 -11.56
CA PRO A 163 6.28 0.65 -11.98
C PRO A 163 6.79 -0.22 -10.83
N LYS A 164 7.30 0.36 -9.74
CA LYS A 164 7.73 -0.40 -8.56
C LYS A 164 6.57 -0.93 -7.73
N LEU A 165 5.42 -0.28 -7.75
CA LEU A 165 4.19 -0.84 -7.18
C LEU A 165 3.67 -2.03 -8.01
N LEU A 166 3.86 -2.00 -9.33
CA LEU A 166 3.63 -3.17 -10.19
C LEU A 166 4.58 -4.32 -9.84
N ASP A 167 5.86 -4.02 -9.57
CA ASP A 167 6.85 -5.02 -9.14
C ASP A 167 6.44 -5.69 -7.81
N VAL A 168 5.93 -4.93 -6.84
CA VAL A 168 5.41 -5.46 -5.56
C VAL A 168 4.27 -6.45 -5.81
N ALA A 169 3.24 -6.03 -6.55
CA ALA A 169 2.09 -6.88 -6.85
C ALA A 169 2.50 -8.13 -7.65
N TYR A 170 3.33 -7.98 -8.68
CA TYR A 170 3.79 -9.09 -9.52
C TYR A 170 4.63 -10.11 -8.77
N ARG A 171 5.68 -9.66 -8.06
CA ARG A 171 6.65 -10.56 -7.41
C ARG A 171 6.05 -11.32 -6.23
N THR A 172 4.97 -10.80 -5.65
CA THR A 172 4.25 -11.46 -4.56
C THR A 172 3.09 -12.35 -5.06
N GLY A 173 2.82 -12.36 -6.37
CA GLY A 173 1.68 -13.06 -6.95
C GLY A 173 0.33 -12.42 -6.61
N GLY A 174 0.34 -11.14 -6.25
CA GLY A 174 -0.84 -10.34 -5.95
C GLY A 174 -1.36 -9.56 -7.15
N SER A 175 -1.94 -8.40 -6.87
CA SER A 175 -2.72 -7.61 -7.83
C SER A 175 -2.54 -6.11 -7.60
N LEU A 176 -2.80 -5.30 -8.62
CA LEU A 176 -2.75 -3.84 -8.54
C LEU A 176 -4.11 -3.25 -8.88
N HIS A 177 -4.53 -2.24 -8.10
CA HIS A 177 -5.84 -1.64 -8.14
C HIS A 177 -5.73 -0.11 -8.15
N THR A 178 -6.34 0.53 -9.15
CA THR A 178 -6.54 1.98 -9.24
C THR A 178 -8.01 2.31 -9.01
N LEU A 179 -8.44 3.57 -9.13
CA LEU A 179 -9.87 3.90 -9.01
C LEU A 179 -10.75 3.11 -10.00
N ASP A 180 -10.29 2.92 -11.23
CA ASP A 180 -11.08 2.42 -12.35
C ASP A 180 -10.56 1.12 -12.98
N THR A 181 -9.39 0.63 -12.55
CA THR A 181 -8.71 -0.51 -13.16
C THR A 181 -8.26 -1.50 -12.10
N ASP A 182 -8.50 -2.79 -12.33
CA ASP A 182 -8.00 -3.91 -11.54
C ASP A 182 -7.12 -4.80 -12.42
N ILE A 183 -5.89 -5.06 -12.00
CA ILE A 183 -4.95 -5.96 -12.68
C ILE A 183 -4.67 -7.16 -11.77
N GLU A 184 -5.46 -8.22 -11.93
CA GLU A 184 -5.36 -9.43 -11.10
C GLU A 184 -4.40 -10.48 -11.66
N THR A 185 -4.05 -10.39 -12.94
CA THR A 185 -3.36 -11.47 -13.67
C THR A 185 -1.84 -11.26 -13.81
N LEU A 186 -1.24 -10.40 -12.98
CA LEU A 186 0.18 -10.04 -13.08
C LEU A 186 1.09 -11.27 -13.05
N GLY A 187 0.84 -12.24 -12.16
CA GLY A 187 1.69 -13.43 -12.01
C GLY A 187 1.76 -14.35 -13.24
N SER A 188 0.89 -14.16 -14.24
CA SER A 188 0.91 -14.92 -15.49
C SER A 188 1.85 -14.33 -16.57
N LEU A 189 2.34 -13.11 -16.35
CA LEU A 189 3.16 -12.38 -17.30
C LEU A 189 4.58 -12.95 -17.38
N LYS A 190 5.10 -12.96 -18.60
CA LYS A 190 6.46 -13.37 -18.94
C LYS A 190 7.29 -12.15 -19.33
N VAL A 191 8.60 -12.27 -19.18
CA VAL A 191 9.54 -11.24 -19.65
C VAL A 191 9.28 -10.96 -21.14
N GLY A 192 9.07 -9.68 -21.46
CA GLY A 192 8.68 -9.19 -22.78
C GLY A 192 7.21 -8.79 -22.89
N ASP A 193 6.34 -9.35 -22.04
CA ASP A 193 4.91 -9.03 -22.04
C ASP A 193 4.67 -7.57 -21.64
N THR A 194 3.59 -7.01 -22.16
CA THR A 194 3.19 -5.63 -21.89
C THR A 194 1.80 -5.56 -21.28
N ILE A 195 1.63 -4.64 -20.33
CA ILE A 195 0.34 -4.31 -19.74
C ILE A 195 0.05 -2.82 -19.88
N LYS A 196 -1.25 -2.49 -19.90
CA LYS A 196 -1.72 -1.11 -19.84
C LYS A 196 -2.36 -0.88 -18.48
N VAL A 197 -1.96 0.20 -17.81
CA VAL A 197 -2.54 0.62 -16.53
C VAL A 197 -2.77 2.13 -16.60
N GLY A 198 -4.04 2.53 -16.55
CA GLY A 198 -4.45 3.90 -16.86
C GLY A 198 -3.99 4.33 -18.26
N THR A 199 -3.26 5.44 -18.33
CA THR A 199 -2.69 5.95 -19.58
C THR A 199 -1.34 5.32 -19.95
N GLY A 200 -0.69 4.62 -19.01
CA GLY A 200 0.66 4.09 -19.18
C GLY A 200 0.70 2.69 -19.78
N THR A 201 1.74 2.42 -20.55
CA THR A 201 2.10 1.08 -21.02
C THR A 201 3.42 0.64 -20.40
N TYR A 202 3.43 -0.55 -19.82
CA TYR A 202 4.58 -1.11 -19.10
C TYR A 202 4.99 -2.42 -19.74
N ARG A 203 6.29 -2.67 -19.81
CA ARG A 203 6.86 -3.96 -20.23
C ARG A 203 7.52 -4.62 -19.04
N LEU A 204 7.26 -5.91 -18.85
CA LEU A 204 7.98 -6.72 -17.88
C LEU A 204 9.36 -7.08 -18.45
N ASN A 205 10.43 -6.66 -17.79
CA ASN A 205 11.80 -7.04 -18.11
C ASN A 205 12.34 -8.00 -17.04
N ALA A 206 13.58 -8.48 -17.22
CA ALA A 206 14.22 -9.40 -16.27
C ALA A 206 14.35 -8.85 -14.83
N THR A 207 14.32 -7.52 -14.66
CA THR A 207 14.47 -6.84 -13.37
C THR A 207 13.18 -6.22 -12.84
N GLY A 208 12.04 -6.45 -13.51
CA GLY A 208 10.75 -5.83 -13.18
C GLY A 208 10.17 -4.98 -14.32
N PHE A 209 9.09 -4.27 -14.01
CA PHE A 209 8.37 -3.42 -14.96
C PHE A 209 9.16 -2.15 -15.31
N VAL A 210 9.13 -1.81 -16.58
CA VAL A 210 9.59 -0.51 -17.09
C VAL A 210 8.47 0.14 -17.90
N ARG A 211 8.35 1.46 -17.78
CA ARG A 211 7.44 2.22 -18.64
C ARG A 211 8.00 2.28 -20.07
N ILE A 212 7.13 2.09 -21.06
CA ILE A 212 7.48 2.19 -22.48
C ILE A 212 6.61 3.19 -23.27
N ALA A 213 5.47 3.61 -22.72
CA ALA A 213 4.65 4.71 -23.23
C ALA A 213 3.85 5.34 -22.08
#